data_AF-A0A942I0J2-F1
#
_entry.id   AF-A0A942I0J2-F1
#
_cell.length_a   1.000
_cell.length_b   1.000
_cell.length_c   1.000
_cell.angle_alpha   90.00
_cell.angle_beta   90.00
_cell.angle_gamma   90.00
#
_symmetry.space_group_name_H-M   'P 1'
#
loop_
_entity.id
_entity.type
_entity.pdbx_description
1 polymer ?
#
loop_
_entity_poly.entity_id
_entity_poly.type
_entity_poly.pdbx_seq_one_letter_code
_entity_poly.pdbx_strand_id
1 'polypeptide(L)'
;MLYSLDRYSLLMALLASACTMSCDASQLPAAVKKVLDGHAKQLQIILRTAHDQPHLRMGAHVHEVPWLPGYLIKYGTERFYNAQKVESLIRTHNLHLLGVANKYLYHVPGRPEKIADKNYLVIVKKVVPDANAQVLNLEQVKQLCEIALLAHHYDLHTANYILSGGKIVIIDTDKGAMPSEKTVKKFERDRLTRGVRVLSVAGMNIFNDPLAKIAQGVCPLHNHYDDAAKAYVLRLVAQRNAFYLTHHAKRSALLKFLRLA
;
A
#
# COMPACT_ATOMS: atom_id res chain seq x y z
N MET A 1 -30.43 -19.11 8.76
CA MET A 1 -29.13 -19.02 9.47
C MET A 1 -28.43 -17.75 8.97
N LEU A 2 -28.61 -16.65 9.70
CA LEU A 2 -28.16 -15.30 9.36
C LEU A 2 -26.68 -15.15 9.72
N TYR A 3 -25.78 -15.26 8.74
CA TYR A 3 -24.38 -14.85 8.91
C TYR A 3 -24.31 -13.33 8.78
N SER A 4 -24.40 -12.64 9.92
CA SER A 4 -24.59 -11.19 9.99
C SER A 4 -23.34 -10.41 9.56
N LEU A 5 -23.62 -9.25 8.96
CA LEU A 5 -22.71 -8.11 8.78
C LEU A 5 -22.00 -7.67 10.07
N ASP A 6 -22.34 -8.23 11.23
CA ASP A 6 -21.70 -7.88 12.50
C ASP A 6 -20.25 -8.26 12.54
N ARG A 7 -19.77 -9.37 11.95
CA ARG A 7 -18.35 -9.70 12.11
C ARG A 7 -17.42 -8.74 11.39
N TYR A 8 -17.83 -8.17 10.26
CA TYR A 8 -17.02 -7.15 9.59
C TYR A 8 -17.05 -5.82 10.36
N SER A 9 -18.22 -5.44 10.88
CA SER A 9 -18.37 -4.22 11.71
C SER A 9 -17.71 -4.36 13.08
N LEU A 10 -17.75 -5.54 13.69
CA LEU A 10 -17.14 -5.90 14.97
C LEU A 10 -15.63 -6.07 14.82
N LEU A 11 -15.14 -6.61 13.68
CA LEU A 11 -13.73 -6.59 13.32
C LEU A 11 -13.24 -5.14 13.16
N MET A 12 -14.00 -4.28 12.45
CA MET A 12 -13.68 -2.86 12.33
C MET A 12 -13.77 -2.09 13.66
N ALA A 13 -14.67 -2.46 14.57
CA ALA A 13 -14.83 -1.84 15.88
C ALA A 13 -13.76 -2.29 16.90
N LEU A 14 -13.35 -3.56 16.87
CA LEU A 14 -12.24 -4.08 17.68
C LEU A 14 -10.88 -3.53 17.19
N LEU A 15 -10.74 -3.28 15.89
CA LEU A 15 -9.57 -2.63 15.28
C LEU A 15 -9.43 -1.14 15.66
N ALA A 16 -10.51 -0.48 16.10
CA ALA A 16 -10.47 0.91 16.56
C ALA A 16 -9.98 1.05 18.02
N SER A 17 -9.94 -0.05 18.80
CA SER A 17 -9.69 -0.02 20.25
C SER A 17 -8.24 -0.39 20.66
N ALA A 18 -7.38 -0.79 19.72
CA ALA A 18 -6.05 -1.31 20.05
C ALA A 18 -4.96 -0.55 19.28
N CYS A 19 -4.61 0.67 19.72
CA CYS A 19 -3.40 1.34 19.24
C CYS A 19 -2.92 2.45 20.18
N THR A 20 -2.51 2.09 21.39
CA THR A 20 -1.54 2.92 22.13
C THR A 20 -0.15 2.53 21.65
N MET A 21 0.31 3.18 20.58
CA MET A 21 1.64 2.96 19.98
C MET A 21 2.73 3.59 20.86
N SER A 22 3.64 2.77 21.40
CA SER A 22 5.00 3.23 21.67
C SER A 22 5.78 3.16 20.36
N CYS A 23 6.00 4.32 19.76
CA CYS A 23 6.69 4.48 18.49
C CYS A 23 8.21 4.46 18.72
N ASP A 24 8.83 3.28 18.66
CA ASP A 24 10.27 3.22 18.38
C ASP A 24 10.46 3.60 16.90
N ALA A 25 10.40 4.90 16.61
CA ALA A 25 10.82 5.42 15.32
C ALA A 25 12.32 5.14 15.19
N SER A 26 12.68 4.16 14.36
CA SER A 26 14.08 3.86 14.07
C SER A 26 14.78 5.15 13.63
N GLN A 27 15.77 5.58 14.40
CA GLN A 27 16.53 6.78 14.06
C GLN A 27 17.39 6.51 12.81
N LEU A 28 17.52 7.53 11.96
CA LEU A 28 18.43 7.44 10.81
C LEU A 28 19.86 7.16 11.30
N PRO A 29 20.57 6.16 10.77
CA PRO A 29 21.93 5.87 11.21
C PRO A 29 22.83 7.11 11.09
N ALA A 30 23.61 7.40 12.14
CA ALA A 30 24.42 8.63 12.22
C ALA A 30 25.35 8.82 11.01
N ALA A 31 25.95 7.73 10.52
CA ALA A 31 26.79 7.76 9.31
C ALA A 31 26.02 8.21 8.06
N VAL A 32 24.78 7.73 7.89
CA VAL A 32 23.90 8.11 6.78
C VAL A 32 23.47 9.57 6.91
N LYS A 33 23.13 10.01 8.13
CA LYS A 33 22.82 11.41 8.41
C LYS A 33 23.99 12.33 8.04
N LYS A 34 25.22 11.99 8.45
CA LYS A 34 26.42 12.78 8.14
C LYS A 34 26.65 12.93 6.62
N VAL A 35 26.43 11.87 5.85
CA VAL A 35 26.51 11.90 4.38
C VAL A 35 25.45 12.85 3.79
N LEU A 36 24.21 12.75 4.26
CA LEU A 36 23.12 13.63 3.82
C LEU A 36 23.37 15.10 4.17
N ASP A 37 23.87 15.37 5.39
CA ASP A 37 24.22 16.72 5.84
C ASP A 37 25.30 17.33 4.92
N GLY A 38 26.31 16.53 4.53
CA GLY A 38 27.35 16.94 3.58
C GLY A 38 26.84 17.26 2.16
N HIS A 39 25.64 16.79 1.81
CA HIS A 39 25.00 17.02 0.50
C HIS A 39 23.76 17.92 0.61
N ALA A 40 23.60 18.70 1.69
CA ALA A 40 22.39 19.47 1.97
C ALA A 40 21.94 20.39 0.82
N LYS A 41 22.87 21.08 0.14
CA LYS A 41 22.55 21.94 -1.02
C LYS A 41 21.91 21.14 -2.17
N GLN A 42 22.47 19.97 -2.49
CA GLN A 42 21.92 19.09 -3.52
C GLN A 42 20.54 18.56 -3.11
N LEU A 43 20.37 18.19 -1.83
CA LEU A 43 19.08 17.74 -1.29
C LEU A 43 18.00 18.83 -1.36
N GLN A 44 18.36 20.10 -1.14
CA GLN A 44 17.42 21.21 -1.31
C GLN A 44 16.96 21.37 -2.76
N ILE A 45 17.85 21.17 -3.74
CA ILE A 45 17.51 21.19 -5.17
C ILE A 45 16.58 20.03 -5.51
N ILE A 46 16.97 18.81 -5.12
CA ILE A 46 16.19 17.57 -5.28
C ILE A 46 14.76 17.75 -4.74
N LEU A 47 14.63 18.26 -3.51
CA LEU A 47 13.35 18.52 -2.87
C LEU A 47 12.51 19.57 -3.61
N ARG A 48 13.14 20.65 -4.07
CA ARG A 48 12.47 21.69 -4.85
C ARG A 48 11.98 21.15 -6.20
N THR A 49 12.81 20.42 -6.93
CA THR A 49 12.45 19.82 -8.22
C THR A 49 11.26 18.87 -8.09
N ALA A 50 11.28 17.99 -7.10
CA ALA A 50 10.13 17.10 -6.84
C ALA A 50 8.89 17.86 -6.38
N HIS A 51 9.06 19.02 -5.72
CA HIS A 51 7.94 19.87 -5.41
C HIS A 51 7.31 20.44 -6.69
N ASP A 52 8.13 21.00 -7.57
CA ASP A 52 7.69 21.67 -8.79
C ASP A 52 7.21 20.68 -9.85
N GLN A 53 7.55 19.40 -9.70
CA GLN A 53 7.18 18.32 -10.62
C GLN A 53 6.43 17.20 -9.87
N PRO A 54 5.09 17.32 -9.68
CA PRO A 54 4.30 16.38 -8.88
C PRO A 54 4.34 14.92 -9.34
N HIS A 55 4.66 14.67 -10.62
CA HIS A 55 4.80 13.32 -11.15
C HIS A 55 6.01 12.59 -10.55
N LEU A 56 7.10 13.30 -10.19
CA LEU A 56 8.26 12.75 -9.49
C LEU A 56 7.95 12.30 -8.05
N ARG A 57 6.77 12.65 -7.52
CA ARG A 57 6.30 12.24 -6.19
C ARG A 57 5.53 10.91 -6.19
N MET A 58 5.26 10.32 -7.36
CA MET A 58 4.39 9.14 -7.51
C MET A 58 5.19 7.88 -7.89
N GLY A 59 4.86 6.74 -7.30
CA GLY A 59 5.40 5.44 -7.73
C GLY A 59 6.91 5.25 -7.58
N ALA A 60 7.49 4.42 -8.45
CA ALA A 60 8.89 3.97 -8.46
C ALA A 60 9.93 5.04 -8.87
N HIS A 61 9.61 6.33 -8.77
CA HIS A 61 10.58 7.41 -8.92
C HIS A 61 11.53 7.40 -7.71
N VAL A 62 12.52 6.53 -7.82
CA VAL A 62 13.62 6.33 -6.89
C VAL A 62 14.73 7.26 -7.34
N HIS A 63 15.10 8.22 -6.49
CA HIS A 63 16.37 8.92 -6.69
C HIS A 63 17.47 8.10 -6.03
N GLU A 64 18.13 7.27 -6.84
CA GLU A 64 19.43 6.69 -6.48
C GLU A 64 20.50 7.76 -6.72
N VAL A 65 21.30 8.03 -5.69
CA VAL A 65 22.42 8.96 -5.77
C VAL A 65 23.71 8.18 -5.47
N PRO A 66 24.77 8.32 -6.29
CA PRO A 66 25.99 7.54 -6.10
C PRO A 66 26.64 7.70 -4.72
N TRP A 67 26.48 8.87 -4.10
CA TRP A 67 27.06 9.21 -2.80
C TRP A 67 26.26 8.67 -1.60
N LEU A 68 25.11 8.02 -1.80
CA LEU A 68 24.32 7.39 -0.73
C LEU A 68 24.06 5.90 -1.02
N PRO A 69 25.12 5.07 -1.12
CA PRO A 69 24.96 3.67 -1.50
C PRO A 69 24.10 2.91 -0.49
N GLY A 70 23.22 2.05 -0.99
CA GLY A 70 22.32 1.23 -0.17
C GLY A 70 21.09 1.96 0.37
N TYR A 71 20.86 3.23 0.00
CA TYR A 71 19.65 3.96 0.35
C TYR A 71 19.04 4.66 -0.87
N LEU A 72 17.74 4.91 -0.75
CA LEU A 72 16.90 5.53 -1.75
C LEU A 72 16.28 6.80 -1.17
N ILE A 73 16.18 7.86 -1.97
CA ILE A 73 15.46 9.08 -1.59
C ILE A 73 14.07 9.04 -2.22
N LYS A 74 13.03 9.13 -1.38
CA LYS A 74 11.62 9.24 -1.77
C LYS A 74 10.99 10.52 -1.21
N TYR A 75 9.94 10.99 -1.86
CA TYR A 75 9.21 12.20 -1.48
C TYR A 75 7.83 11.89 -0.95
N GLY A 76 7.34 12.73 -0.04
CA GLY A 76 6.06 12.57 0.64
C GLY A 76 6.25 11.97 2.03
N THR A 77 6.04 12.79 3.06
CA THR A 77 6.18 12.40 4.46
C THR A 77 5.17 11.32 4.85
N GLU A 78 4.04 11.21 4.14
CA GLU A 78 3.05 10.15 4.33
C GLU A 78 3.65 8.76 4.14
N ARG A 79 4.68 8.60 3.29
CA ARG A 79 5.32 7.30 3.04
C ARG A 79 5.92 6.72 4.33
N PHE A 80 6.49 7.57 5.18
CA PHE A 80 7.05 7.17 6.48
C PHE A 80 5.94 6.71 7.44
N TYR A 81 4.91 7.53 7.63
CA TYR A 81 3.79 7.21 8.53
C TYR A 81 2.98 5.99 8.07
N ASN A 82 2.76 5.87 6.78
CA ASN A 82 2.10 4.71 6.18
C ASN A 82 2.93 3.43 6.38
N ALA A 83 4.25 3.51 6.30
CA ALA A 83 5.12 2.37 6.60
C ALA A 83 5.02 1.95 8.07
N GLN A 84 5.02 2.89 9.01
CA GLN A 84 4.81 2.61 10.44
C GLN A 84 3.44 1.97 10.69
N LYS A 85 2.39 2.45 10.01
CA LYS A 85 1.05 1.86 10.10
C LYS A 85 1.04 0.41 9.61
N VAL A 86 1.63 0.13 8.45
CA VAL A 86 1.71 -1.23 7.89
C VAL A 86 2.53 -2.14 8.79
N GLU A 87 3.67 -1.68 9.29
CA GLU A 87 4.51 -2.43 10.22
C GLU A 87 3.77 -2.75 11.53
N SER A 88 2.97 -1.82 12.05
CA SER A 88 2.10 -2.07 13.19
C SER A 88 1.08 -3.18 12.89
N LEU A 89 0.40 -3.13 11.74
CA LEU A 89 -0.56 -4.15 11.33
C LEU A 89 0.10 -5.53 11.17
N ILE A 90 1.29 -5.58 10.55
CA ILE A 90 2.05 -6.83 10.41
C ILE A 90 2.34 -7.47 11.76
N ARG A 91 2.78 -6.68 12.75
CA ARG A 91 3.07 -7.17 14.11
C ARG A 91 1.80 -7.61 14.83
N THR A 92 0.77 -6.77 14.85
CA THR A 92 -0.50 -7.05 15.55
C THR A 92 -1.18 -8.33 15.03
N HIS A 93 -1.08 -8.61 13.73
CA HIS A 93 -1.73 -9.75 13.08
C HIS A 93 -0.80 -10.95 12.82
N ASN A 94 0.43 -10.92 13.34
CA ASN A 94 1.42 -11.98 13.17
C ASN A 94 1.67 -12.38 11.69
N LEU A 95 1.74 -11.37 10.81
CA LEU A 95 2.00 -11.55 9.38
C LEU A 95 3.51 -11.75 9.12
N HIS A 96 4.07 -12.82 9.67
CA HIS A 96 5.50 -13.07 9.78
C HIS A 96 6.26 -13.24 8.45
N LEU A 97 5.55 -13.48 7.33
CA LEU A 97 6.10 -13.56 5.98
C LEU A 97 6.12 -12.18 5.28
N LEU A 98 5.62 -11.15 5.95
CA LEU A 98 5.65 -9.78 5.48
C LEU A 98 6.69 -8.96 6.25
N GLY A 99 7.20 -7.93 5.58
CA GLY A 99 8.01 -6.88 6.18
C GLY A 99 7.77 -5.55 5.49
N VAL A 100 8.33 -4.49 6.05
CA VAL A 100 8.35 -3.16 5.44
C VAL A 100 9.80 -2.71 5.36
N ALA A 101 10.19 -2.11 4.23
CA ALA A 101 11.53 -1.53 4.11
C ALA A 101 11.73 -0.44 5.16
N ASN A 102 12.91 -0.39 5.79
CA ASN A 102 13.20 0.64 6.79
C ASN A 102 13.14 2.03 6.15
N LYS A 103 12.30 2.91 6.70
CA LYS A 103 12.14 4.29 6.25
C LYS A 103 12.48 5.24 7.38
N TYR A 104 13.11 6.34 7.03
CA TYR A 104 13.54 7.37 7.95
C TYR A 104 13.07 8.72 7.43
N LEU A 105 12.65 9.59 8.35
CA LEU A 105 12.35 10.99 8.03
C LEU A 105 13.63 11.81 8.19
N TYR A 106 14.08 12.47 7.12
CA TYR A 106 15.25 13.34 7.15
C TYR A 106 14.83 14.80 6.93
N HIS A 107 15.12 15.64 7.92
CA HIS A 107 14.95 17.09 7.80
C HIS A 107 16.06 17.67 6.94
N VAL A 108 15.71 18.44 5.91
CA VAL A 108 16.71 19.08 5.05
C VAL A 108 17.22 20.36 5.74
N PRO A 109 18.53 20.49 6.02
CA PRO A 109 19.09 21.67 6.69
C PRO A 109 18.72 22.98 5.99
N GLY A 110 18.41 24.01 6.77
CA GLY A 110 17.99 25.32 6.26
C GLY A 110 16.50 25.42 5.88
N ARG A 111 15.69 24.38 6.12
CA ARG A 111 14.23 24.42 6.00
C ARG A 111 13.55 24.50 7.37
N PRO A 112 12.29 24.98 7.47
CA PRO A 112 11.53 24.90 8.71
C PRO A 112 11.42 23.46 9.25
N GLU A 113 11.46 23.29 10.57
CA GLU A 113 11.33 21.98 11.25
C GLU A 113 9.89 21.46 11.33
N LYS A 114 8.92 22.23 10.83
CA LYS A 114 7.54 21.72 10.71
C LYS A 114 7.52 20.54 9.74
N ILE A 115 7.06 19.38 10.21
CA ILE A 115 6.91 18.18 9.38
C ILE A 115 5.96 18.48 8.22
N ALA A 116 6.53 18.53 7.02
CA ALA A 116 5.84 18.76 5.77
C ALA A 116 6.70 18.28 4.60
N ASP A 117 6.06 17.87 3.50
CA ASP A 117 6.73 17.35 2.30
C ASP A 117 7.72 18.31 1.67
N LYS A 118 7.61 19.61 1.94
CA LYS A 118 8.54 20.65 1.45
C LYS A 118 9.80 20.85 2.32
N ASN A 119 9.84 20.20 3.48
CA ASN A 119 10.90 20.36 4.48
C ASN A 119 11.65 19.05 4.76
N TYR A 120 11.02 17.90 4.47
CA TYR A 120 11.54 16.57 4.79
C TYR A 120 11.62 15.67 3.56
N LEU A 121 12.60 14.78 3.58
CA LEU A 121 12.75 13.66 2.66
C LEU A 121 12.51 12.35 3.40
N VAL A 122 12.05 11.33 2.68
CA VAL A 122 11.97 9.97 3.20
C VAL A 122 13.16 9.18 2.65
N ILE A 123 14.04 8.76 3.55
CA ILE A 123 15.20 7.94 3.24
C ILE A 123 14.80 6.48 3.45
N VAL A 124 14.96 5.64 2.44
CA VAL A 124 14.58 4.23 2.48
C VAL A 124 15.82 3.37 2.35
N LYS A 125 16.03 2.40 3.25
CA LYS A 125 17.10 1.41 3.07
C LYS A 125 16.75 0.52 1.88
N LYS A 126 17.66 0.40 0.91
CA LYS A 126 17.47 -0.43 -0.28
C LYS A 126 17.32 -1.89 0.16
N VAL A 127 16.28 -2.55 -0.34
CA VAL A 127 16.04 -3.98 -0.13
C VAL A 127 16.68 -4.73 -1.28
N VAL A 128 17.46 -5.76 -0.96
CA VAL A 128 18.11 -6.60 -1.97
C VAL A 128 17.15 -7.74 -2.32
N PRO A 129 16.73 -7.88 -3.59
CA PRO A 129 15.86 -8.97 -3.99
C PRO A 129 16.59 -10.31 -3.89
N ASP A 130 15.82 -11.38 -3.66
CA ASP A 130 16.33 -12.74 -3.82
C ASP A 130 16.78 -12.96 -5.28
N ALA A 131 17.86 -13.73 -5.47
CA ALA A 131 18.57 -13.83 -6.76
C ALA A 131 17.71 -14.44 -7.91
N ASN A 132 16.60 -15.09 -7.60
CA ASN A 132 15.72 -15.73 -8.57
C ASN A 132 14.35 -15.05 -8.58
N ALA A 133 13.72 -14.96 -9.75
CA ALA A 133 12.31 -14.58 -9.88
C ALA A 133 11.45 -15.64 -9.19
N GLN A 134 11.18 -15.43 -7.90
CA GLN A 134 10.54 -16.44 -7.08
C GLN A 134 9.02 -16.33 -7.16
N VAL A 135 8.43 -17.52 -7.32
CA VAL A 135 7.01 -17.74 -7.30
C VAL A 135 6.51 -17.53 -5.87
N LEU A 136 5.51 -16.67 -5.64
CA LEU A 136 4.95 -16.52 -4.30
C LEU A 136 4.12 -17.76 -3.94
N ASN A 137 4.36 -18.30 -2.75
CA ASN A 137 3.61 -19.44 -2.26
C ASN A 137 2.23 -19.04 -1.71
N LEU A 138 1.36 -20.04 -1.49
CA LEU A 138 0.03 -19.83 -0.93
C LEU A 138 0.02 -19.01 0.37
N GLU A 139 0.95 -19.27 1.28
CA GLU A 139 0.94 -18.64 2.61
C GLU A 139 1.37 -17.17 2.56
N GLN A 140 2.36 -16.86 1.73
CA GLN A 140 2.75 -15.50 1.37
C GLN A 140 1.59 -14.73 0.75
N VAL A 141 0.86 -15.33 -0.18
CA VAL A 141 -0.28 -14.70 -0.85
C VAL A 141 -1.45 -14.47 0.10
N LYS A 142 -1.74 -15.40 1.01
CA LYS A 142 -2.75 -15.19 2.06
C LYS A 142 -2.42 -13.97 2.92
N GLN A 143 -1.18 -13.85 3.41
CA GLN A 143 -0.78 -12.70 4.22
C GLN A 143 -0.81 -11.40 3.43
N LEU A 144 -0.45 -11.40 2.13
CA LEU A 144 -0.60 -10.22 1.26
C LEU A 144 -2.06 -9.79 1.12
N CYS A 145 -2.96 -10.73 0.89
CA CYS A 145 -4.39 -10.45 0.84
C CYS A 145 -4.87 -9.87 2.17
N GLU A 146 -4.42 -10.42 3.30
CA GLU A 146 -4.78 -9.95 4.63
C GLU A 146 -4.29 -8.53 4.91
N ILE A 147 -3.02 -8.21 4.66
CA ILE A 147 -2.51 -6.85 4.88
C ILE A 147 -3.22 -5.82 4.00
N ALA A 148 -3.56 -6.16 2.75
CA ALA A 148 -4.28 -5.23 1.88
C ALA A 148 -5.70 -4.93 2.37
N LEU A 149 -6.36 -5.89 3.03
CA LEU A 149 -7.65 -5.69 3.66
C LEU A 149 -7.52 -4.88 4.96
N LEU A 150 -6.53 -5.19 5.81
CA LEU A 150 -6.28 -4.50 7.08
C LEU A 150 -5.80 -3.05 6.90
N ALA A 151 -4.94 -2.82 5.92
CA ALA A 151 -4.52 -1.48 5.50
C ALA A 151 -5.61 -0.74 4.70
N HIS A 152 -6.81 -1.34 4.60
CA HIS A 152 -7.98 -0.96 3.84
C HIS A 152 -7.80 -1.01 2.31
N HIS A 153 -6.69 -0.51 1.76
CA HIS A 153 -6.42 -0.59 0.32
C HIS A 153 -4.92 -0.46 0.02
N TYR A 154 -4.11 -1.45 0.40
CA TYR A 154 -2.72 -1.49 -0.07
C TYR A 154 -2.67 -1.95 -1.54
N ASP A 155 -2.10 -1.14 -2.44
CA ASP A 155 -1.91 -1.54 -3.84
C ASP A 155 -0.82 -2.63 -3.95
N LEU A 156 -1.25 -3.89 -4.12
CA LEU A 156 -0.38 -5.06 -4.22
C LEU A 156 0.28 -5.21 -5.60
N HIS A 157 0.57 -4.09 -6.28
CA HIS A 157 1.38 -4.10 -7.50
C HIS A 157 2.80 -4.57 -7.17
N THR A 158 3.42 -5.38 -8.02
CA THR A 158 4.80 -5.89 -7.83
C THR A 158 5.83 -4.80 -7.69
N ALA A 159 5.59 -3.64 -8.30
CA ALA A 159 6.45 -2.46 -8.11
C ALA A 159 6.49 -1.94 -6.65
N ASN A 160 5.55 -2.36 -5.79
CA ASN A 160 5.41 -1.87 -4.43
C ASN A 160 6.04 -2.81 -3.38
N TYR A 161 6.47 -4.01 -3.75
CA TYR A 161 7.12 -4.95 -2.85
C TYR A 161 8.26 -5.73 -3.52
N ILE A 162 9.17 -6.28 -2.72
CA ILE A 162 10.28 -7.12 -3.15
C ILE A 162 10.29 -8.39 -2.31
N LEU A 163 10.59 -9.55 -2.90
CA LEU A 163 10.90 -10.74 -2.14
C LEU A 163 12.36 -10.73 -1.70
N SER A 164 12.61 -10.85 -0.40
CA SER A 164 13.94 -10.81 0.20
C SER A 164 13.99 -11.70 1.43
N GLY A 165 14.91 -12.66 1.46
CA GLY A 165 15.04 -13.61 2.56
C GLY A 165 13.78 -14.45 2.79
N GLY A 166 13.06 -14.80 1.71
CA GLY A 166 11.81 -15.56 1.78
C GLY A 166 10.60 -14.77 2.32
N LYS A 167 10.76 -13.46 2.57
CA LYS A 167 9.67 -12.56 2.99
C LYS A 167 9.31 -11.57 1.90
N ILE A 168 8.06 -11.15 1.88
CA ILE A 168 7.61 -10.06 1.04
C ILE A 168 7.80 -8.75 1.78
N VAL A 169 8.72 -7.93 1.28
CA VAL A 169 9.08 -6.64 1.87
C VAL A 169 8.40 -5.52 1.08
N ILE A 170 7.47 -4.82 1.73
CA ILE A 170 6.79 -3.65 1.19
C ILE A 170 7.77 -2.47 1.08
N ILE A 171 8.04 -2.03 -0.15
CA ILE A 171 8.99 -0.95 -0.47
C ILE A 171 8.31 0.38 -0.81
N ASP A 172 7.03 0.35 -1.20
CA ASP A 172 6.25 1.56 -1.45
C ASP A 172 5.00 1.66 -0.58
N THR A 173 4.73 2.86 -0.06
CA THR A 173 3.63 3.18 0.87
C THR A 173 3.11 4.61 0.62
N ASP A 174 3.20 5.10 -0.60
CA ASP A 174 2.72 6.44 -0.97
C ASP A 174 1.20 6.54 -0.98
N LYS A 175 0.67 7.74 -1.25
CA LYS A 175 -0.77 7.99 -1.35
C LYS A 175 -1.50 7.17 -2.43
N GLY A 176 -0.78 6.66 -3.42
CA GLY A 176 -1.31 5.77 -4.46
C GLY A 176 -1.38 4.33 -3.97
N ALA A 177 -0.32 3.88 -3.28
CA ALA A 177 -0.26 2.57 -2.64
C ALA A 177 -1.15 2.46 -1.41
N MET A 178 -1.39 3.55 -0.67
CA MET A 178 -2.20 3.63 0.54
C MET A 178 -3.08 4.89 0.54
N PRO A 179 -4.25 4.86 -0.12
CA PRO A 179 -5.13 6.01 -0.23
C PRO A 179 -5.76 6.37 1.13
N SER A 180 -6.07 7.66 1.31
CA SER A 180 -6.74 8.16 2.52
C SER A 180 -8.12 7.54 2.73
N GLU A 181 -8.62 7.49 3.97
CA GLU A 181 -9.97 7.00 4.29
C GLU A 181 -11.07 7.72 3.50
N LYS A 182 -10.94 9.04 3.29
CA LYS A 182 -11.87 9.82 2.45
C LYS A 182 -11.87 9.31 1.00
N THR A 183 -10.69 9.02 0.46
CA THR A 183 -10.53 8.45 -0.88
C THR A 183 -11.15 7.06 -0.95
N VAL A 184 -10.93 6.23 0.08
CA VAL A 184 -11.53 4.89 0.21
C VAL A 184 -13.05 4.97 0.24
N LYS A 185 -13.64 5.75 1.14
CA LYS A 185 -15.10 5.95 1.24
C LYS A 185 -15.70 6.46 -0.07
N LYS A 186 -14.97 7.31 -0.79
CA LYS A 186 -15.38 7.77 -2.12
C LYS A 186 -15.36 6.61 -3.13
N PHE A 187 -14.29 5.81 -3.18
CA PHE A 187 -14.21 4.64 -4.06
C PHE A 187 -15.27 3.60 -3.74
N GLU A 188 -15.52 3.30 -2.48
CA GLU A 188 -16.58 2.39 -2.06
C GLU A 188 -17.96 2.91 -2.47
N ARG A 189 -18.24 4.20 -2.23
CA ARG A 189 -19.49 4.84 -2.66
C ARG A 189 -19.65 4.81 -4.17
N ASP A 190 -18.60 5.18 -4.91
CA ASP A 190 -18.60 5.14 -6.37
C ASP A 190 -18.84 3.71 -6.87
N ARG A 191 -18.19 2.71 -6.27
CA ARG A 191 -18.38 1.29 -6.59
C ARG A 191 -19.80 0.81 -6.30
N LEU A 192 -20.36 1.18 -5.15
CA LEU A 192 -21.71 0.83 -4.72
C LEU A 192 -22.81 1.59 -5.49
N THR A 193 -22.49 2.74 -6.08
CA THR A 193 -23.48 3.57 -6.80
C THR A 193 -23.46 3.31 -8.30
N ARG A 194 -22.28 3.06 -8.87
CA ARG A 194 -22.07 3.00 -10.32
C ARG A 194 -21.62 1.63 -10.82
N GLY A 195 -21.62 0.62 -9.95
CA GLY A 195 -20.93 -0.64 -10.19
C GLY A 195 -19.41 -0.46 -10.13
N VAL A 196 -18.65 -1.52 -10.37
CA VAL A 196 -17.18 -1.47 -10.39
C VAL A 196 -16.72 -0.44 -11.43
N ARG A 197 -16.31 0.75 -10.98
CA ARG A 197 -15.74 1.77 -11.86
C ARG A 197 -14.35 1.31 -12.31
N VAL A 198 -14.33 0.85 -13.55
CA VAL A 198 -13.15 0.59 -14.36
C VAL A 198 -12.39 1.91 -14.55
N LEU A 199 -11.19 2.02 -13.99
CA LEU A 199 -10.24 3.03 -14.45
C LEU A 199 -9.64 2.49 -15.75
N SER A 200 -10.12 2.99 -16.88
CA SER A 200 -9.47 2.75 -18.17
C SER A 200 -8.22 3.62 -18.22
N VAL A 201 -7.05 2.99 -18.14
CA VAL A 201 -5.78 3.63 -18.50
C VAL A 201 -5.23 2.79 -19.65
N ALA A 202 -5.02 3.43 -20.82
CA ALA A 202 -4.51 2.79 -22.04
C ALA A 202 -5.32 1.57 -22.54
N GLY A 203 -6.64 1.58 -22.40
CA GLY A 203 -7.50 0.46 -22.85
C GLY A 203 -7.43 -0.79 -21.96
N MET A 204 -6.63 -0.77 -20.89
CA MET A 204 -6.65 -1.82 -19.88
C MET A 204 -7.57 -1.42 -18.73
N ASN A 205 -8.46 -2.35 -18.38
CA ASN A 205 -9.38 -2.20 -17.27
C ASN A 205 -8.59 -2.35 -15.95
N ILE A 206 -8.17 -1.24 -15.33
CA ILE A 206 -7.48 -1.32 -14.04
C ILE A 206 -8.53 -1.37 -12.93
N PHE A 207 -8.65 -2.53 -12.32
CA PHE A 207 -9.39 -2.72 -11.10
C PHE A 207 -8.56 -2.11 -9.99
N ASN A 208 -8.99 -1.00 -9.37
CA ASN A 208 -8.28 -0.46 -8.20
C ASN A 208 -8.65 -1.23 -6.92
N ASP A 209 -8.53 -2.55 -7.04
CA ASP A 209 -8.94 -3.52 -6.07
C ASP A 209 -7.81 -4.54 -5.96
N PRO A 210 -7.15 -4.64 -4.80
CA PRO A 210 -5.96 -5.48 -4.61
C PRO A 210 -6.20 -6.92 -5.05
N LEU A 211 -7.39 -7.48 -4.78
CA LEU A 211 -7.71 -8.87 -5.11
C LEU A 211 -7.99 -9.08 -6.61
N ALA A 212 -8.64 -8.14 -7.30
CA ALA A 212 -8.83 -8.23 -8.75
C ALA A 212 -7.53 -8.02 -9.52
N LYS A 213 -6.62 -7.15 -9.05
CA LYS A 213 -5.27 -7.02 -9.64
C LYS A 213 -4.48 -8.32 -9.53
N ILE A 214 -4.58 -9.01 -8.39
CA ILE A 214 -3.97 -10.34 -8.20
C ILE A 214 -4.66 -11.40 -9.07
N ALA A 215 -5.99 -11.37 -9.20
CA ALA A 215 -6.75 -12.38 -9.93
C ALA A 215 -6.67 -12.28 -11.46
N GLN A 216 -6.50 -11.08 -12.02
CA GLN A 216 -6.62 -10.90 -13.47
C GLN A 216 -5.34 -11.12 -14.26
N GLY A 217 -4.18 -11.31 -13.59
CA GLY A 217 -2.91 -11.47 -14.32
C GLY A 217 -2.62 -10.32 -15.30
N VAL A 218 -3.17 -9.12 -15.06
CA VAL A 218 -3.15 -7.96 -16.00
C VAL A 218 -1.75 -7.35 -16.16
N CYS A 219 -0.73 -7.98 -15.57
CA CYS A 219 0.61 -7.91 -16.13
C CYS A 219 1.14 -9.33 -16.34
N PRO A 220 1.31 -9.77 -17.60
CA PRO A 220 2.05 -11.00 -17.93
C PRO A 220 3.49 -11.01 -17.39
N LEU A 221 4.00 -9.85 -16.96
CA LEU A 221 5.32 -9.63 -16.37
C LEU A 221 5.34 -9.74 -14.84
N HIS A 222 4.19 -9.87 -14.18
CA HIS A 222 4.09 -9.61 -12.74
C HIS A 222 3.26 -10.69 -12.02
N ASN A 223 4.01 -11.54 -11.31
CA ASN A 223 3.61 -12.60 -10.38
C ASN A 223 3.45 -13.98 -11.00
N HIS A 224 4.50 -14.79 -10.83
CA HIS A 224 4.32 -16.22 -10.73
C HIS A 224 3.75 -16.48 -9.33
N TYR A 225 2.46 -16.74 -9.22
CA TYR A 225 1.91 -17.41 -8.03
C TYR A 225 2.01 -18.92 -8.27
N ASP A 226 2.17 -19.71 -7.22
CA ASP A 226 1.93 -21.14 -7.37
C ASP A 226 0.44 -21.39 -7.68
N ASP A 227 0.12 -22.58 -8.20
CA ASP A 227 -1.25 -22.90 -8.61
C ASP A 227 -2.24 -22.81 -7.43
N ALA A 228 -1.79 -23.13 -6.22
CA ALA A 228 -2.61 -23.09 -5.01
C ALA A 228 -2.95 -21.64 -4.61
N ALA A 229 -1.96 -20.74 -4.65
CA ALA A 229 -2.09 -19.31 -4.44
C ALA A 229 -3.02 -18.69 -5.48
N LYS A 230 -2.85 -19.05 -6.77
CA LYS A 230 -3.75 -18.60 -7.84
C LYS A 230 -5.19 -19.04 -7.60
N ALA A 231 -5.41 -20.30 -7.26
CA ALA A 231 -6.74 -20.81 -6.94
C ALA A 231 -7.37 -20.10 -5.74
N TYR A 232 -6.57 -19.84 -4.69
CA TYR A 232 -7.02 -19.11 -3.50
C TYR A 232 -7.52 -17.70 -3.84
N VAL A 233 -6.75 -16.94 -4.62
CA VAL A 233 -7.11 -15.57 -5.01
C VAL A 233 -8.37 -15.56 -5.87
N LEU A 234 -8.47 -16.45 -6.86
CA LEU A 234 -9.66 -16.57 -7.70
C LEU A 234 -10.91 -16.86 -6.86
N ARG A 235 -10.79 -17.73 -5.85
CA ARG A 235 -11.87 -18.02 -4.90
C ARG A 235 -12.27 -16.79 -4.09
N LEU A 236 -11.31 -16.01 -3.57
CA LEU A 236 -11.60 -14.78 -2.84
C LEU A 236 -12.34 -13.75 -3.71
N VAL A 237 -11.91 -13.57 -4.96
CA VAL A 237 -12.57 -12.67 -5.90
C VAL A 237 -14.00 -13.15 -6.21
N ALA A 238 -14.20 -14.45 -6.43
CA ALA A 238 -15.52 -15.03 -6.67
C ALA A 238 -16.47 -14.84 -5.47
N GLN A 239 -16.02 -15.16 -4.25
CA GLN A 239 -16.81 -14.98 -3.02
C GLN A 239 -17.23 -13.52 -2.84
N ARG A 240 -16.30 -12.60 -3.08
CA ARG A 240 -16.58 -11.18 -2.97
C ARG A 240 -17.54 -10.68 -4.05
N ASN A 241 -17.38 -11.13 -5.29
CA ASN A 241 -18.30 -10.76 -6.37
C ASN A 241 -19.73 -11.28 -6.08
N ALA A 242 -19.87 -12.50 -5.56
CA ALA A 242 -21.16 -13.06 -5.13
C ALA A 242 -21.80 -12.24 -4.00
N PHE A 243 -21.00 -11.79 -3.02
CA PHE A 243 -21.48 -10.88 -1.97
C PHE A 243 -22.04 -9.57 -2.56
N TYR A 244 -21.36 -8.95 -3.54
CA TYR A 244 -21.87 -7.72 -4.15
C TYR A 244 -23.16 -7.93 -4.95
N LEU A 245 -23.22 -8.99 -5.76
CA LEU A 245 -24.42 -9.30 -6.53
C LEU A 245 -25.64 -9.48 -5.62
N THR A 246 -25.48 -10.19 -4.51
CA THR A 246 -26.57 -10.39 -3.54
C THR A 246 -26.99 -9.10 -2.81
N HIS A 247 -26.06 -8.20 -2.48
CA HIS A 247 -26.38 -6.94 -1.80
C HIS A 247 -26.95 -5.88 -2.75
N HIS A 248 -26.47 -5.81 -3.99
CA HIS A 248 -27.02 -4.91 -5.01
C HIS A 248 -28.40 -5.37 -5.49
N ALA A 249 -28.64 -6.68 -5.60
CA ALA A 249 -29.98 -7.21 -5.89
C ALA A 249 -30.98 -6.79 -4.81
N LYS A 250 -30.61 -6.86 -3.53
CA LYS A 250 -31.44 -6.38 -2.41
C LYS A 250 -31.69 -4.88 -2.46
N ARG A 251 -30.67 -4.05 -2.73
CA ARG A 251 -30.81 -2.59 -2.81
C ARG A 251 -31.64 -2.15 -4.03
N SER A 252 -31.49 -2.82 -5.16
CA SER A 252 -32.29 -2.60 -6.37
C SER A 252 -33.75 -3.02 -6.16
N ALA A 253 -33.98 -4.15 -5.48
CA ALA A 253 -35.33 -4.59 -5.09
C ALA A 253 -35.99 -3.60 -4.11
N LEU A 254 -35.26 -3.12 -3.11
CA LEU A 254 -35.76 -2.12 -2.15
C LEU A 254 -36.09 -0.78 -2.83
N LEU A 255 -35.24 -0.31 -3.75
CA LEU A 255 -35.47 0.91 -4.52
C LEU A 255 -36.63 0.76 -5.53
N LYS A 256 -36.85 -0.43 -6.08
CA LYS A 256 -38.03 -0.73 -6.90
C LYS A 256 -39.30 -0.74 -6.05
N PHE A 257 -39.26 -1.35 -4.87
CA PHE A 257 -40.39 -1.38 -3.94
C PHE A 257 -40.77 0.03 -3.46
N LEU A 258 -39.78 0.86 -3.09
CA LEU A 258 -40.00 2.26 -2.68
C LEU A 258 -40.43 3.21 -3.82
N ARG A 259 -40.33 2.79 -5.09
CA ARG A 259 -40.87 3.54 -6.25
C ARG A 259 -42.28 3.09 -6.63
N LEU A 260 -42.71 1.96 -6.11
CA LEU A 260 -44.04 1.37 -6.35
C LEU A 260 -44.98 1.57 -5.16
N ALA A 261 -44.48 2.12 -4.04
CA ALA A 261 -45.23 2.55 -2.86
C ALA A 261 -45.31 4.09 -2.84
#